data_AF-A0A370HDN4-F1
#
_entry.id   AF-A0A370HDN4-F1
#
_cell.length_a   1.000
_cell.length_b   1.000
_cell.length_c   1.000
_cell.angle_alpha   90.00
_cell.angle_beta   90.00
_cell.angle_gamma   90.00
#
_symmetry.space_group_name_H-M   'P 1'
#
loop_
_entity.id
_entity.type
_entity.pdbx_description
1 polymer ?
#
loop_
_entity_poly.entity_id
_entity_poly.type
_entity_poly.pdbx_seq_one_letter_code
_entity_poly.pdbx_strand_id
1 'polypeptide(L)'
;MASPMEADPQVLIPTTKKGIGLQGNHEGYLKALMGVKDELEAAVKSPGAGQAIQSTMQNAWTKGNALAVSLQGLLDIMMDTANKIDSKDMDNFLQLMRTEGAETGAAALGADGRAMDNPGKISPDWS
;
A
#
# COMPACT_ATOMS: atom_id res chain seq x y z
N MET A 1 24.61 -0.57 -1.05
CA MET A 1 23.57 -1.31 -1.77
C MET A 1 22.46 -1.57 -0.76
N ALA A 2 21.38 -0.80 -0.79
CA ALA A 2 20.23 -1.09 0.07
C ALA A 2 19.58 -2.38 -0.45
N SER A 3 19.42 -3.39 0.41
CA SER A 3 18.70 -4.61 0.08
C SER A 3 17.31 -4.24 -0.49
N PRO A 4 16.79 -4.98 -1.48
CA PRO A 4 15.44 -4.74 -1.97
C PRO A 4 14.50 -4.79 -0.77
N MET A 5 13.78 -3.70 -0.54
CA MET A 5 12.82 -3.59 0.54
C MET A 5 11.71 -4.59 0.23
N GLU A 6 11.77 -5.79 0.82
CA GLU A 6 10.66 -6.74 0.86
C GLU A 6 9.59 -6.17 1.79
N ALA A 7 8.93 -5.10 1.34
CA ALA A 7 7.76 -4.57 2.00
C ALA A 7 6.58 -5.44 1.57
N ASP A 8 6.18 -6.39 2.42
CA ASP A 8 5.01 -7.23 2.20
C ASP A 8 3.73 -6.36 2.11
N PRO A 9 3.05 -6.28 0.95
CA PRO A 9 1.81 -5.53 0.80
C PRO A 9 0.71 -5.95 1.77
N GLN A 10 0.69 -7.23 2.18
CA GLN A 10 -0.28 -7.77 3.14
C GLN A 10 -0.09 -7.21 4.54
N VAL A 11 1.11 -6.73 4.88
CA VAL A 11 1.39 -6.05 6.14
C VAL A 11 1.31 -4.54 5.97
N LEU A 12 1.80 -4.02 4.85
CA LEU A 12 1.89 -2.58 4.59
C LEU A 12 0.49 -1.95 4.47
N ILE A 13 -0.43 -2.54 3.69
CA ILE A 13 -1.76 -1.96 3.45
C ILE A 13 -2.61 -1.89 4.73
N PRO A 14 -2.75 -2.96 5.54
CA PRO A 14 -3.52 -2.88 6.79
C PRO A 14 -2.88 -1.92 7.80
N THR A 15 -1.54 -1.86 7.86
CA THR A 15 -0.83 -0.94 8.75
C THR A 15 -1.08 0.51 8.36
N THR A 16 -1.01 0.85 7.08
CA THR A 16 -1.34 2.19 6.56
C THR A 16 -2.79 2.55 6.87
N LYS A 17 -3.76 1.65 6.62
CA LYS A 17 -5.18 1.88 6.93
C LYS A 17 -5.42 2.14 8.42
N LYS A 18 -4.77 1.34 9.29
CA LYS A 18 -4.84 1.55 10.75
C LYS A 18 -4.22 2.90 11.15
N GLY A 19 -3.09 3.27 10.53
CA GLY A 19 -2.43 4.55 10.73
C GLY A 19 -3.31 5.75 10.37
N ILE A 20 -3.99 5.70 9.23
CA ILE A 20 -4.97 6.73 8.81
C ILE A 20 -6.09 6.88 9.85
N GLY A 21 -6.63 5.76 10.34
CA GLY A 21 -7.66 5.80 11.39
C GLY A 21 -7.17 6.43 12.70
N LEU A 22 -5.94 6.11 13.12
CA LEU A 22 -5.31 6.72 14.29
C LEU A 22 -5.01 8.21 14.10
N GLN A 23 -4.65 8.62 12.89
CA GLN A 23 -4.47 10.03 12.56
C GLN A 23 -5.78 10.81 12.69
N GLY A 24 -6.90 10.25 12.21
CA GLY A 24 -8.22 10.85 12.40
C GLY A 24 -8.57 11.06 13.89
N ASN A 25 -8.22 10.09 14.75
CA ASN A 25 -8.41 10.25 16.21
C ASN A 25 -7.53 11.37 16.78
N HIS A 26 -6.26 11.45 16.36
CA HIS A 26 -5.34 12.52 16.79
C HIS A 26 -5.85 13.91 16.40
N GLU A 27 -6.34 14.08 15.17
CA GLU A 27 -6.97 15.32 14.73
C GLU A 27 -8.23 15.66 15.53
N GLY A 28 -9.02 14.65 15.88
CA GLY A 28 -10.18 14.78 16.77
C GLY A 28 -9.79 15.31 18.15
N TYR A 29 -8.74 14.76 18.76
CA TYR A 29 -8.23 15.23 20.05
C TYR A 29 -7.67 16.65 20.00
N LEU A 30 -6.98 17.03 18.91
CA LEU A 30 -6.49 18.40 18.73
C LEU A 30 -7.64 19.42 18.62
N LYS A 31 -8.72 19.05 17.93
CA LYS A 31 -9.94 19.88 17.86
C LYS A 31 -10.62 19.99 19.23
N ALA A 32 -10.73 18.87 19.96
CA ALA A 32 -11.27 18.88 21.31
C ALA A 32 -10.44 19.78 22.23
N LEU A 33 -9.11 19.70 22.18
CA LEU A 33 -8.20 20.55 22.94
C LEU A 33 -8.45 22.04 22.67
N MET A 34 -8.65 22.42 21.40
CA MET A 34 -9.01 23.79 21.04
C MET A 34 -10.38 24.20 21.57
N GLY A 35 -11.36 23.29 21.60
CA GLY A 35 -12.69 23.54 22.14
C GLY A 35 -12.70 23.86 23.63
N VAL A 36 -11.88 23.16 24.44
CA VAL A 36 -11.83 23.41 25.90
C VAL A 36 -10.95 24.62 26.25
N LYS A 37 -10.12 25.12 25.33
CA LYS A 37 -9.17 26.21 25.59
C LYS A 37 -9.86 27.48 26.09
N ASP A 38 -10.90 27.90 25.38
CA ASP A 38 -11.60 29.16 25.67
C ASP A 38 -12.41 29.07 26.98
N GLU A 39 -12.98 27.89 27.25
CA GLU A 39 -13.67 27.60 28.52
C GLU A 39 -12.71 27.60 29.72
N LEU A 40 -11.53 27.00 29.56
CA LEU A 40 -10.48 26.98 30.60
C LEU A 40 -9.90 28.37 30.87
N GLU A 41 -9.69 29.18 29.83
CA GLU A 41 -9.27 30.58 29.99
C GLU A 41 -10.31 31.38 30.79
N ALA A 42 -11.60 31.25 30.44
CA ALA A 42 -12.69 31.95 31.12
C ALA A 42 -12.93 31.46 32.57
N ALA A 43 -12.71 30.18 32.85
CA ALA A 43 -12.89 29.60 34.18
C ALA A 43 -11.80 30.04 35.18
N VAL A 44 -10.61 30.43 34.69
CA VAL A 44 -9.46 30.73 35.51
C VAL A 44 -9.47 32.19 35.95
N LYS A 45 -9.82 32.40 37.22
CA LYS A 45 -9.90 33.74 37.86
C LYS A 45 -8.54 34.33 38.26
N SER A 46 -7.46 33.56 38.13
CA SER A 46 -6.12 33.97 38.55
C SER A 46 -5.48 34.91 37.51
N PRO A 47 -4.96 36.09 37.92
CA PRO A 47 -4.28 37.01 37.02
C PRO A 47 -3.09 36.34 36.33
N GLY A 48 -3.09 36.32 35.00
CA GLY A 48 -2.01 35.77 34.17
C GLY A 48 -2.07 34.26 33.93
N ALA A 49 -2.75 33.48 34.79
CA ALA A 49 -2.86 32.03 34.60
C ALA A 49 -3.73 31.64 33.39
N GLY A 50 -4.80 32.40 33.11
CA GLY A 50 -5.62 32.19 31.91
C GLY A 50 -4.82 32.35 30.61
N GLN A 51 -4.02 33.42 30.50
CA GLN A 51 -3.09 33.64 29.38
C GLN A 51 -2.01 32.55 29.28
N ALA A 52 -1.46 32.09 30.40
CA ALA A 52 -0.49 31.01 30.41
C ALA A 52 -1.09 29.69 29.90
N ILE A 53 -2.34 29.38 30.27
CA ILE A 53 -3.09 28.22 29.78
C ILE A 53 -3.33 28.35 28.28
N GLN A 54 -3.83 29.50 27.83
CA GLN A 54 -4.06 29.78 26.42
C GLN A 54 -2.79 29.56 25.59
N SER A 55 -1.66 30.14 26.02
CA SER A 55 -0.35 29.98 25.36
C SER A 55 0.12 28.53 25.35
N THR A 56 -0.02 27.82 26.47
CA THR A 56 0.41 26.42 26.59
C THR A 56 -0.43 25.50 25.68
N MET A 57 -1.75 25.69 25.67
CA MET A 57 -2.66 24.92 24.82
C MET A 57 -2.46 25.24 23.34
N GLN A 58 -2.21 26.50 22.99
CA GLN A 58 -1.87 26.89 21.62
C GLN A 58 -0.55 26.25 21.17
N ASN A 59 0.47 26.23 22.04
CA ASN A 59 1.74 25.56 21.76
C ASN A 59 1.58 24.05 21.60
N ALA A 60 0.75 23.41 22.44
CA ALA A 60 0.43 21.99 22.33
C ALA A 60 -0.27 21.68 21.00
N TRP A 61 -1.24 22.51 20.60
CA TRP A 61 -1.91 22.39 19.32
C TRP A 61 -0.93 22.53 18.14
N THR A 62 -0.07 23.56 18.14
CA THR A 62 0.91 23.78 17.08
C THR A 62 1.87 22.58 16.92
N LYS A 63 2.39 22.05 18.03
CA LYS A 63 3.27 20.87 18.01
C LYS A 63 2.52 19.62 17.57
N GLY A 64 1.29 19.43 18.05
CA GLY A 64 0.44 18.32 17.65
C GLY A 64 0.07 18.35 16.17
N ASN A 65 -0.18 19.53 15.62
CA ASN A 65 -0.45 19.74 14.20
C ASN A 65 0.79 19.45 13.34
N ALA A 66 1.97 19.88 13.77
CA ALA A 66 3.22 19.53 13.08
C ALA A 66 3.46 18.01 13.04
N LEU A 67 3.19 17.31 14.15
CA LEU A 67 3.23 15.85 14.20
C LEU A 67 2.21 15.21 13.24
N ALA A 68 0.98 15.75 13.17
CA ALA A 68 -0.04 15.27 12.25
C ALA A 68 0.40 15.37 10.79
N VAL A 69 1.01 16.50 10.39
CA VAL A 69 1.56 16.69 9.04
C VAL A 69 2.67 15.67 8.73
N SER A 70 3.59 15.44 9.68
CA SER A 70 4.64 14.43 9.49
C SER A 70 4.09 13.01 9.40
N LEU A 71 3.07 12.67 10.19
CA LEU A 71 2.40 11.37 10.14
C LEU A 71 1.67 11.17 8.81
N GLN A 72 0.96 12.19 8.31
CA GLN A 72 0.33 12.14 7.00
C GLN A 72 1.35 11.87 5.90
N GLY A 73 2.49 12.58 5.91
CA GLY A 73 3.55 12.36 4.92
C GLY A 73 4.12 10.93 4.95
N LEU A 74 4.26 10.34 6.14
CA LEU A 74 4.70 8.95 6.28
C LEU A 74 3.64 7.97 5.73
N LEU A 75 2.36 8.20 6.04
CA LEU A 75 1.27 7.37 5.54
C LEU A 75 1.11 7.48 4.01
N ASP A 76 1.32 8.66 3.43
CA ASP A 76 1.33 8.87 1.98
C ASP A 76 2.45 8.06 1.32
N ILE A 77 3.66 8.08 1.90
CA ILE A 77 4.80 7.26 1.42
C ILE A 77 4.49 5.77 1.53
N MET A 78 3.89 5.32 2.64
CA MET A 78 3.52 3.93 2.81
C MET A 78 2.44 3.49 1.82
N MET A 79 1.46 4.36 1.53
CA MET A 79 0.41 4.08 0.56
C MET A 79 0.94 4.05 -0.88
N ASP A 80 1.78 5.02 -1.25
CA ASP A 80 2.45 5.06 -2.55
C ASP A 80 3.35 3.83 -2.76
N THR A 81 4.09 3.43 -1.71
CA THR A 81 4.89 2.21 -1.72
C THR A 81 4.02 0.97 -1.91
N ALA A 82 2.90 0.86 -1.18
CA ALA A 82 1.97 -0.27 -1.32
C ALA A 82 1.43 -0.38 -2.75
N ASN A 83 0.99 0.74 -3.33
CA ASN A 83 0.46 0.78 -4.69
C ASN A 83 1.52 0.39 -5.73
N LYS A 84 2.76 0.84 -5.56
CA LYS A 84 3.88 0.50 -6.46
C LYS A 84 4.25 -0.98 -6.42
N ILE A 85 4.12 -1.63 -5.26
CA ILE A 85 4.39 -3.06 -5.14
C ILE A 85 3.25 -3.85 -5.79
N ASP A 86 2.00 -3.49 -5.52
CA ASP A 86 0.82 -4.11 -6.14
C ASP A 86 0.87 -4.03 -7.69
N SER A 87 1.25 -2.87 -8.24
CA SER A 87 1.44 -2.74 -9.69
C SER A 87 2.56 -3.62 -10.24
N LYS A 88 3.67 -3.75 -9.51
CA LYS A 88 4.81 -4.59 -9.93
C LYS A 88 4.45 -6.07 -9.88
N ASP A 89 3.69 -6.49 -8.87
CA ASP A 89 3.22 -7.87 -8.77
C ASP A 89 2.26 -8.21 -9.92
N MET A 90 1.40 -7.27 -10.34
CA MET A 90 0.57 -7.42 -11.53
C MET A 90 1.41 -7.50 -12.82
N ASP A 91 2.40 -6.64 -12.99
CA ASP A 91 3.29 -6.67 -14.16
C ASP A 91 4.11 -7.96 -14.22
N ASN A 92 4.62 -8.43 -13.07
CA ASN A 92 5.33 -9.70 -12.93
C ASN A 92 4.41 -10.88 -13.24
N PHE A 93 3.16 -10.86 -12.75
CA PHE A 93 2.15 -11.87 -13.07
C PHE A 93 1.81 -11.90 -14.56
N LEU A 94 1.63 -10.73 -15.18
CA LEU A 94 1.41 -10.61 -16.62
C LEU A 94 2.62 -11.09 -17.43
N GLN A 95 3.84 -10.85 -16.95
CA GLN A 95 5.05 -11.34 -17.58
C GLN A 95 5.19 -12.86 -17.43
N LEU A 96 4.86 -13.42 -16.27
CA LEU A 96 4.80 -14.85 -16.04
C LEU A 96 3.76 -15.49 -16.97
N MET A 97 2.54 -14.96 -17.04
CA MET A 97 1.49 -15.40 -17.97
C MET A 97 1.92 -15.32 -19.44
N ARG A 98 2.66 -14.28 -19.84
CA ARG A 98 3.20 -14.19 -21.22
C ARG A 98 4.28 -15.23 -21.48
N THR A 99 5.11 -15.53 -20.48
CA THR A 99 6.20 -16.51 -20.60
C THR A 99 5.64 -17.94 -20.64
N GLU A 100 4.72 -18.27 -19.72
CA GLU A 100 4.00 -19.55 -19.71
C GLU A 100 3.08 -19.73 -20.94
N GLY A 101 2.45 -18.64 -21.40
CA GLY A 101 1.63 -18.62 -22.62
C GLY A 101 2.45 -18.77 -23.91
N ALA A 102 3.69 -18.28 -23.92
CA ALA A 102 4.61 -18.47 -25.05
C ALA A 102 5.17 -19.91 -25.12
N GLU A 103 5.41 -20.55 -23.98
CA GLU A 103 5.86 -21.95 -23.93
C GLU A 103 4.75 -22.93 -24.35
N THR A 104 3.49 -22.65 -24.02
CA THR A 104 2.34 -23.49 -24.46
C THR A 104 1.97 -23.30 -25.93
N GLY A 105 2.20 -22.11 -26.51
CA GLY A 105 1.98 -21.88 -27.95
C GLY A 105 3.06 -22.47 -28.87
N ALA A 106 4.31 -22.53 -28.41
CA ALA A 106 5.42 -23.10 -29.20
C ALA A 106 5.42 -24.65 -29.20
N ALA A 107 4.96 -25.28 -28.12
CA ALA A 107 4.83 -26.74 -28.05
C ALA A 107 3.69 -27.28 -28.92
N ALA A 108 2.59 -26.52 -29.06
CA ALA A 108 1.43 -26.94 -29.87
C ALA A 108 1.66 -26.81 -31.39
N LEU A 109 2.50 -25.86 -31.83
CA LEU A 109 2.83 -25.68 -33.26
C LEU A 109 4.03 -26.51 -33.74
N GLY A 110 4.80 -27.10 -32.82
CA GLY A 110 5.94 -27.97 -33.14
C GLY A 110 5.63 -29.47 -33.15
N ALA A 111 4.50 -29.89 -32.57
CA ALA A 111 4.15 -31.31 -32.41
C ALA A 111 3.27 -31.88 -33.54
N ASP A 112 2.56 -31.04 -34.31
CA ASP A 112 1.60 -31.50 -35.32
C ASP A 112 2.19 -31.64 -36.75
N GLY A 113 3.49 -31.37 -36.91
CA GLY A 113 4.17 -31.37 -38.22
C GLY A 113 5.02 -32.59 -38.55
N ARG A 114 5.10 -33.61 -37.69
CA ARG A 114 6.07 -34.73 -37.84
C ARG A 114 5.52 -36.13 -37.54
N ALA A 115 4.30 -36.42 -38.00
CA ALA A 115 3.76 -37.77 -37.95
C ALA A 115 2.93 -38.14 -39.18
N MET A 116 3.41 -37.87 -40.39
CA MET A 116 2.94 -38.53 -41.62
C MET A 116 4.11 -38.74 -42.59
N ASP A 117 5.07 -39.57 -42.20
CA ASP A 117 6.02 -40.13 -43.17
C ASP A 117 6.46 -41.53 -42.70
N ASN A 118 5.56 -42.50 -42.88
CA ASN A 118 5.95 -43.90 -42.94
C ASN A 118 5.04 -44.67 -43.92
N PRO A 119 5.47 -44.86 -45.18
CA PRO A 119 4.78 -45.72 -46.15
C PRO A 119 5.08 -47.19 -45.82
N GLY A 120 4.42 -47.70 -44.78
CA GLY A 120 4.58 -49.07 -44.29
C GLY A 120 3.53 -50.04 -44.85
N LYS A 121 3.84 -50.65 -46.00
CA LYS A 121 3.46 -52.02 -46.41
C LYS A 121 2.02 -52.49 -46.14
N ILE A 122 1.15 -52.36 -47.14
CA ILE A 122 -0.01 -53.26 -47.32
C ILE A 122 0.48 -54.43 -48.18
N SER A 123 0.63 -55.61 -47.58
CA SER A 123 0.93 -56.87 -48.29
C SER A 123 -0.27 -57.33 -49.13
N PRO A 124 -0.06 -57.88 -50.33
CA PRO A 124 -1.12 -58.37 -51.19
C PRO A 124 -1.57 -59.80 -50.80
N ASP A 125 -2.71 -60.19 -51.38
CA ASP A 125 -3.17 -61.54 -51.74
C ASP A 125 -3.21 -62.71 -50.72
N TRP A 126 -4.45 -63.10 -50.38
CA TRP A 126 -4.81 -64.50 -50.13
C TRP A 126 -5.79 -64.96 -51.24
N SER A 127 -5.27 -65.72 -52.20
CA SER A 127 -6.01 -66.74 -52.96
C SER A 127 -5.12 -67.96 -53.14
#